data_AF-A0A3P7P6J2-F1
#
_entry.id   AF-A0A3P7P6J2-F1
#
_cell.length_a   1.000
_cell.length_b   1.000
_cell.length_c   1.000
_cell.angle_alpha   90.00
_cell.angle_beta   90.00
_cell.angle_gamma   90.00
#
_symmetry.space_group_name_H-M   'P 1'
#
loop_
_entity.id
_entity.type
_entity.pdbx_description
1 polymer ?
#
loop_
_entity_poly.entity_id
_entity_poly.type
_entity_poly.pdbx_seq_one_letter_code
_entity_poly.pdbx_strand_id
1 'polypeptide(L)' 'MFPESWAGKRSDELDQAFGISGCLFVHNDGFMATHKTPDGALKMAEFALKAAGYL' A
#
# COMPACT_ATOMS: atom_id res chain seq x y z
N MET A 1 7.60 -6.40 1.68
CA MET A 1 7.45 -5.26 2.62
C MET A 1 7.13 -4.03 1.78
N PHE A 2 6.25 -3.15 2.24
CA PHE A 2 5.93 -1.91 1.55
C PHE A 2 7.10 -0.91 1.67
N PRO A 3 7.31 -0.03 0.67
CA PRO A 3 8.27 1.08 0.73
C PRO A 3 8.16 1.91 2.02
N GLU A 4 9.31 2.31 2.59
CA GLU A 4 9.38 3.18 3.77
C GLU A 4 8.67 4.52 3.56
N SER A 5 8.63 5.02 2.32
CA SER A 5 7.93 6.25 1.97
C SER A 5 6.40 6.15 2.13
N TRP A 6 5.84 4.96 2.37
CA TRP A 6 4.43 4.72 2.62
C TRP A 6 4.12 4.37 4.08
N ALA A 7 5.15 4.10 4.90
CA ALA A 7 5.00 3.78 6.31
C ALA A 7 4.21 4.84 7.07
N GLY A 8 3.17 4.42 7.79
CA GLY A 8 2.36 5.29 8.65
C GLY A 8 1.40 6.23 7.93
N LYS A 9 1.44 6.29 6.59
CA LYS A 9 0.50 7.08 5.79
C LYS A 9 -0.92 6.52 5.85
N ARG A 10 -1.90 7.39 5.63
CA ARG A 10 -3.33 7.06 5.73
C ARG A 10 -4.13 7.67 4.58
N SER A 11 -5.23 7.01 4.23
CA SER A 11 -6.28 7.52 3.34
C SER A 11 -5.72 8.26 2.11
N ASP A 12 -6.02 9.53 1.95
CA ASP A 12 -5.72 10.31 0.75
C ASP A 12 -4.22 10.36 0.41
N GLU A 13 -3.34 10.33 1.42
CA GLU A 13 -1.88 10.28 1.18
C GLU A 13 -1.45 8.95 0.54
N LEU A 14 -2.12 7.86 0.90
CA LEU A 14 -1.91 6.56 0.28
C LEU A 14 -2.56 6.48 -1.09
N ASP A 15 -3.76 7.04 -1.25
CA ASP A 15 -4.44 7.05 -2.54
C ASP A 15 -3.57 7.75 -3.61
N GLN A 16 -2.92 8.86 -3.23
CA GLN A 16 -1.95 9.55 -4.07
C GLN A 16 -0.67 8.73 -4.30
N ALA A 17 -0.14 8.06 -3.26
CA ALA A 17 1.09 7.28 -3.35
C ALA A 17 0.95 6.02 -4.22
N PHE A 18 -0.19 5.34 -4.13
CA PHE A 18 -0.48 4.13 -4.90
C PHE A 18 -1.17 4.42 -6.24
N GLY A 19 -1.72 5.62 -6.43
CA GLY A 19 -2.48 5.97 -7.63
C GLY A 19 -3.82 5.23 -7.74
N ILE A 20 -4.34 4.68 -6.64
CA ILE A 20 -5.63 3.99 -6.55
C ILE A 20 -6.42 4.55 -5.37
N SER A 21 -7.74 4.62 -5.48
CA SER A 21 -8.58 5.15 -4.39
C SER A 21 -9.02 4.07 -3.40
N GLY A 22 -9.08 4.42 -2.12
CA GLY A 22 -9.59 3.57 -1.05
C GLY A 22 -8.53 2.84 -0.22
N CYS A 23 -7.27 3.24 -0.32
CA CYS A 23 -6.23 2.88 0.62
C CYS A 23 -6.58 3.45 2.01
N LEU A 24 -6.35 2.67 3.06
CA LEU A 24 -6.74 3.08 4.42
C LEU A 24 -5.52 3.35 5.29
N PHE A 25 -4.59 2.42 5.32
CA PHE A 25 -3.45 2.46 6.23
C PHE A 25 -2.33 1.53 5.77
N VAL A 26 -1.08 1.94 5.99
CA VAL A 26 0.13 1.09 5.95
C VAL A 26 0.78 1.14 7.33
N HIS A 27 1.11 -0.02 7.91
CA HIS A 27 1.80 -0.10 9.19
C HIS A 27 3.12 0.67 9.17
N ASN A 28 3.54 1.22 10.30
CA ASN A 28 4.77 2.03 10.40
C ASN A 28 6.01 1.23 9.99
N ASP A 29 6.02 -0.08 10.23
CA ASP A 29 7.10 -0.98 9.80
C ASP A 29 6.88 -1.56 8.39
N GLY A 30 5.87 -1.09 7.65
CA GLY A 30 5.63 -1.48 6.25
C GLY A 30 5.27 -2.95 6.00
N PHE A 31 4.95 -3.74 7.03
CA PHE A 31 4.62 -5.17 6.84
C PHE A 31 3.14 -5.43 6.51
N MET A 32 2.26 -4.46 6.74
CA MET A 32 0.82 -4.59 6.53
C MET A 32 0.25 -3.34 5.88
N ALA A 33 -0.70 -3.52 4.97
CA ALA A 33 -1.51 -2.44 4.45
C ALA A 33 -2.97 -2.88 4.32
N THR A 34 -3.89 -1.91 4.30
CA THR A 34 -5.33 -2.17 4.23
C THR A 34 -6.01 -1.30 3.17
N HIS A 35 -7.03 -1.87 2.53
CA HIS A 35 -7.83 -1.24 1.51
C HIS A 35 -9.32 -1.48 1.78
N LYS A 36 -10.19 -0.60 1.29
CA LYS A 36 -11.66 -0.73 1.40
C LYS A 36 -12.24 -1.96 0.68
N THR A 37 -11.48 -2.58 -0.21
CA THR A 37 -11.94 -3.67 -1.08
C THR A 37 -10.87 -4.76 -1.20
N PRO A 38 -11.26 -6.04 -1.38
CA PRO A 38 -10.31 -7.13 -1.61
C PRO A 38 -9.39 -6.88 -2.81
N ASP A 39 -9.95 -6.45 -3.95
CA ASP A 39 -9.17 -6.19 -5.17
C ASP A 39 -8.14 -5.07 -5.00
N GLY A 40 -8.49 -4.03 -4.23
CA GLY A 40 -7.54 -2.96 -3.93
C GLY A 40 -6.42 -3.43 -2.99
N ALA A 41 -6.74 -4.32 -2.04
CA ALA A 41 -5.72 -4.94 -1.18
C ALA A 41 -4.76 -5.83 -2.00
N LEU A 42 -5.27 -6.56 -3.00
CA LEU A 42 -4.44 -7.32 -3.95
C LEU A 42 -3.52 -6.40 -4.75
N LYS A 43 -4.04 -5.28 -5.28
CA LYS A 43 -3.19 -4.28 -5.97
C LYS A 43 -2.09 -3.74 -5.07
N MET A 44 -2.40 -3.40 -3.82
CA MET A 44 -1.39 -2.96 -2.85
C MET A 44 -0.31 -4.04 -2.64
N ALA A 45 -0.69 -5.32 -2.53
CA ALA A 45 0.26 -6.42 -2.42
C ALA A 45 1.14 -6.55 -3.68
N GLU A 46 0.57 -6.41 -4.88
CA GLU A 46 1.34 -6.39 -6.13
C GLU A 46 2.36 -5.24 -6.18
N PHE A 47 1.97 -4.05 -5.72
CA PHE A 47 2.90 -2.92 -5.61
C PHE A 47 4.07 -3.24 -4.68
N ALA A 48 3.82 -3.88 -3.54
CA ALA A 48 4.87 -4.30 -2.63
C ALA A 48 5.82 -5.34 -3.25
N LEU A 49 5.29 -6.26 -4.05
CA LEU A 49 6.11 -7.25 -4.77
C LEU A 49 6.98 -6.61 -5.86
N LYS A 50 6.41 -5.67 -6.63
CA LYS A 50 7.16 -4.90 -7.64
C LYS A 50 8.26 -4.05 -7.00
N ALA A 51 7.95 -3.36 -5.90
CA ALA A 51 8.93 -2.57 -5.18
C ALA A 51 10.09 -3.40 -4.61
N ALA A 52 9.84 -4.66 -4.27
CA ALA A 52 10.85 -5.61 -3.80
C ALA A 52 11.57 -6.37 -4.94
N GLY A 53 11.23 -6.11 -6.21
CA GLY A 53 11.84 -6.77 -7.36
C GLY A 53 11.41 -8.23 -7.57
N TYR A 54 10.29 -8.65 -6.98
CA TYR A 54 9.72 -9.98 -7.19
C TYR A 54 8.78 -10.06 -8.41
N LEU A 55 8.36 -8.90 -8.93
CA LEU A 55 7.56 -8.71 -10.14
C LEU A 55 8.15 -7.56 -10.95
#